data_AF-A0ABD3PSD2-F1
#
_entry.id   AF-A0ABD3PSD2-F1
#
_cell.length_a   1.000
_cell.length_b   1.000
_cell.length_c   1.000
_cell.angle_alpha   90.00
_cell.angle_beta   90.00
_cell.angle_gamma   90.00
#
_symmetry.space_group_name_H-M   'P 1'
#
loop_
_entity.id
_entity.type
_entity.pdbx_description
1 polymer ?
#
loop_
_entity_poly.entity_id
_entity_poly.type
_entity_poly.pdbx_seq_one_letter_code
_entity_poly.pdbx_strand_id
1 'polypeptide(L)'
;MRRLTNETFGRLKWQGKSNAPLDFSHRQVKSCKTNADCPRRFLCKLPDGDCVNKRKRDLEGHCEELNFFCTRIYRPVCGCDDRTYSNACVCNSKGVNIAFGGYC
;
A
#
# COMPACT_ATOMS: atom_id res chain seq x y z
N MET A 1 3.65 -53.98 -19.02
CA MET A 1 3.29 -53.14 -17.85
C MET A 1 4.49 -53.07 -16.92
N ARG A 2 5.26 -51.97 -16.97
CA ARG A 2 6.35 -51.73 -16.02
C ARG A 2 6.00 -50.48 -15.22
N ARG A 3 5.81 -50.68 -13.92
CA ARG A 3 5.61 -49.62 -12.94
C ARG A 3 6.91 -48.84 -12.82
N LEU A 4 6.86 -47.53 -12.99
CA LEU A 4 7.88 -46.61 -12.50
C LEU A 4 7.26 -45.84 -11.34
N THR A 5 7.45 -46.36 -10.13
CA THR A 5 7.29 -45.57 -8.91
C THR A 5 8.64 -44.92 -8.64
N ASN A 6 8.80 -43.68 -9.07
CA ASN A 6 9.91 -42.85 -8.61
C ASN A 6 9.39 -41.85 -7.59
N GLU A 7 9.74 -42.14 -6.36
CA GLU A 7 9.66 -41.26 -5.22
C GLU A 7 10.45 -39.97 -5.46
N THR A 8 9.89 -38.88 -4.94
CA THR A 8 10.63 -37.76 -4.33
C THR A 8 11.64 -37.00 -5.20
N PHE A 9 11.15 -36.23 -6.17
CA PHE A 9 11.60 -34.85 -6.33
C PHE A 9 10.59 -33.97 -5.60
N GLY A 10 10.77 -33.65 -4.32
CA GLY A 10 11.97 -33.02 -3.83
C GLY A 10 12.00 -31.54 -4.25
N ARG A 11 11.02 -30.78 -3.74
CA ARG A 11 11.21 -29.38 -3.31
C ARG A 11 11.59 -28.38 -4.42
N LEU A 12 10.59 -27.87 -5.13
CA LEU A 12 10.54 -26.45 -5.48
C LEU A 12 9.23 -25.85 -4.96
N LYS A 13 9.24 -25.55 -3.65
CA LYS A 13 8.36 -24.51 -3.13
C LYS A 13 8.68 -23.25 -3.94
N TRP A 14 7.68 -22.67 -4.60
CA TRP A 14 7.75 -21.29 -5.10
C TRP A 14 7.93 -20.38 -3.89
N GLN A 15 9.17 -20.27 -3.42
CA GLN A 15 9.53 -19.34 -2.37
C GLN A 15 9.52 -17.95 -2.98
N GLY A 16 8.55 -17.15 -2.52
CA GLY A 16 8.61 -15.70 -2.45
C GLY A 16 9.20 -15.00 -3.68
N LYS A 17 8.35 -14.70 -4.66
CA LYS A 17 8.65 -13.64 -5.62
C LYS A 17 8.67 -12.29 -4.89
N SER A 18 9.83 -11.87 -4.42
CA SER A 18 10.12 -10.45 -4.18
C SER A 18 11.38 -10.04 -4.91
N ASN A 19 11.49 -10.46 -6.18
CA ASN A 19 12.42 -9.90 -7.14
C ASN A 19 11.57 -9.21 -8.21
N ALA A 20 11.11 -8.00 -7.92
CA ALA A 20 10.50 -7.16 -8.94
C ALA A 20 11.63 -6.32 -9.58
N PRO A 21 12.06 -6.63 -10.82
CA PRO A 21 12.99 -5.77 -11.53
C PRO A 21 12.40 -4.37 -11.66
N LEU A 22 13.24 -3.35 -11.64
CA LEU A 22 12.87 -1.96 -11.87
C LEU A 22 12.41 -1.82 -13.32
N ASP A 23 11.15 -2.15 -13.60
CA ASP A 23 10.54 -1.93 -14.89
C ASP A 23 10.04 -0.48 -14.98
N PHE A 24 10.74 0.31 -15.80
CA PHE A 24 10.44 1.70 -16.17
C PHE A 24 9.28 1.79 -17.18
N SER A 25 8.27 0.92 -17.04
CA SER A 25 7.05 0.95 -17.82
C SER A 25 5.84 0.90 -16.90
N HIS A 26 5.14 2.02 -16.85
CA HIS A 26 3.84 2.27 -16.24
C HIS A 26 3.03 1.06 -15.71
N ARG A 27 2.61 1.22 -14.44
CA ARG A 27 1.33 0.73 -13.91
C ARG A 27 1.22 -0.78 -13.71
N GLN A 28 2.01 -1.32 -12.79
CA GLN A 28 1.52 -2.41 -11.95
C GLN A 28 1.52 -1.95 -10.49
N VAL A 29 0.29 -1.83 -9.99
CA VAL A 29 -0.10 -1.53 -8.62
C VAL A 29 0.64 -2.51 -7.71
N LYS A 30 1.81 -2.11 -7.20
CA LYS A 30 2.46 -2.86 -6.13
C LYS A 30 1.56 -2.71 -4.93
N SER A 31 0.90 -3.80 -4.61
CA SER A 31 0.16 -3.87 -3.38
C SER A 31 1.08 -3.69 -2.20
N CYS A 32 0.59 -2.99 -1.19
CA CYS A 32 1.37 -2.63 -0.01
C CYS A 32 0.52 -2.85 1.23
N LYS A 33 1.20 -3.10 2.34
CA LYS A 33 0.58 -3.14 3.67
C LYS A 33 1.02 -1.94 4.50
N THR A 34 2.24 -1.46 4.26
CA THR A 34 2.85 -0.33 4.95
C THR A 34 3.62 0.54 3.97
N ASN A 35 3.95 1.77 4.40
CA ASN A 35 4.76 2.69 3.58
C ASN A 35 6.16 2.16 3.27
N ALA A 36 6.67 1.18 4.03
CA ALA A 36 7.97 0.56 3.79
C ALA A 36 7.97 -0.38 2.57
N ASP A 37 6.80 -0.85 2.14
CA ASP A 37 6.66 -1.71 0.95
C ASP A 37 6.77 -0.90 -0.36
N CYS A 38 6.70 0.43 -0.26
CA CYS A 38 6.71 1.33 -1.39
C CYS A 38 8.08 2.02 -1.57
N PRO A 39 8.45 2.39 -2.82
CA PRO A 39 9.65 3.17 -3.08
C PRO A 39 9.63 4.53 -2.36
N ARG A 40 10.81 5.17 -2.26
CA ARG A 40 10.89 6.54 -1.74
C ARG A 40 9.98 7.46 -2.57
N ARG A 41 9.26 8.36 -1.88
CA ARG A 41 8.24 9.28 -2.43
C ARG A 41 6.89 8.64 -2.78
N PHE A 42 6.61 7.45 -2.28
CA PHE A 42 5.29 6.81 -2.38
C PHE A 42 4.72 6.57 -0.98
N LEU A 43 3.41 6.70 -0.86
CA LEU A 43 2.60 6.33 0.29
C LEU A 43 1.89 5.02 -0.02
N CYS A 44 1.77 4.13 0.97
CA CYS A 44 0.86 3.02 0.87
C CYS A 44 -0.57 3.51 1.11
N LYS A 45 -1.29 3.81 0.04
CA LYS A 45 -2.66 4.31 0.08
C LYS A 45 -3.60 3.17 0.44
N LEU A 46 -4.18 3.27 1.64
CA LEU A 46 -5.25 2.40 2.10
C LEU A 46 -6.62 3.05 1.78
N PRO A 47 -7.70 2.26 1.71
CA PRO A 47 -9.06 2.79 1.70
C PRO A 47 -9.27 3.75 2.87
N ASP A 48 -9.97 4.85 2.62
CA ASP A 48 -10.28 5.83 3.68
C ASP A 48 -11.13 5.15 4.77
N GLY A 49 -10.83 5.41 6.04
CA GLY A 49 -11.40 4.64 7.17
C GLY A 49 -10.44 3.60 7.75
N ASP A 50 -9.51 3.11 6.94
CA ASP A 50 -8.64 2.01 7.31
C ASP A 50 -7.25 2.51 7.70
N CYS A 51 -7.15 3.06 8.90
CA CYS A 51 -5.97 3.81 9.31
C CYS A 51 -4.75 3.00 9.69
N VAL A 52 -4.99 1.87 10.32
CA VAL A 52 -4.02 0.84 10.64
C VAL A 52 -4.91 -0.34 10.94
N ASN A 53 -5.22 -1.18 9.95
CA ASN A 53 -6.20 -2.23 10.18
C ASN A 53 -5.64 -3.30 11.12
N LYS A 54 -5.83 -3.10 12.44
CA LYS A 54 -5.53 -4.06 13.51
C LYS A 54 -6.37 -5.34 13.37
N ARG A 55 -7.41 -5.36 12.52
CA ARG A 55 -8.36 -6.47 12.36
C ARG A 55 -8.74 -6.82 10.91
N LYS A 56 -7.84 -6.72 9.92
CA LYS A 56 -8.06 -7.38 8.61
C LYS A 56 -6.71 -7.73 7.97
N ARG A 57 -6.41 -9.03 7.89
CA ARG A 57 -5.15 -9.59 7.37
C ARG A 57 -4.97 -9.40 5.85
N ASP A 58 -6.01 -8.94 5.16
CA ASP A 58 -6.12 -8.95 3.70
C ASP A 58 -6.42 -7.58 3.09
N LEU A 59 -6.25 -6.49 3.85
CA LEU A 59 -6.42 -5.17 3.25
C LEU A 59 -5.18 -4.83 2.41
N GLU A 60 -5.37 -4.85 1.10
CA GLU A 60 -4.34 -4.58 0.11
C GLU A 60 -4.38 -3.09 -0.25
N GLY A 61 -3.40 -2.33 0.24
CA GLY A 61 -3.18 -0.95 -0.20
C GLY A 61 -2.47 -0.92 -1.54
N HIS A 62 -2.35 0.27 -2.13
CA HIS A 62 -1.52 0.48 -3.32
C HIS A 62 -0.52 1.60 -3.10
N CYS A 63 0.68 1.46 -3.67
CA CYS A 63 1.65 2.55 -3.65
C CYS A 63 1.17 3.69 -4.56
N GLU A 64 0.88 4.83 -3.95
CA GLU A 64 0.51 6.08 -4.62
C GLU A 64 1.63 7.11 -4.45
N GLU A 65 1.91 7.90 -5.48
CA GLU A 65 2.93 8.95 -5.42
C GLU A 65 2.52 10.06 -4.44
N LEU A 66 3.48 10.51 -3.63
CA LEU A 66 3.31 11.68 -2.79
C LEU A 66 3.20 12.92 -3.68
N ASN A 67 2.00 13.47 -3.79
CA ASN A 67 1.79 14.75 -4.43
C ASN A 67 2.08 15.89 -3.44
N PHE A 68 3.16 16.65 -3.68
CA PHE A 68 3.52 17.81 -2.88
C PHE A 68 2.80 19.10 -3.31
N PHE A 69 2.13 19.08 -4.46
CA PHE A 69 1.41 20.21 -5.02
C PHE A 69 -0.11 20.04 -4.81
N CYS A 70 -0.57 20.47 -3.64
CA CYS A 70 -1.98 20.42 -3.29
C CYS A 70 -2.69 21.72 -3.61
N THR A 71 -3.94 21.60 -4.06
CA THR A 71 -4.83 22.75 -4.19
C THR A 71 -5.10 23.36 -2.82
N ARG A 72 -5.39 24.66 -2.78
CA ARG A 72 -5.75 25.39 -1.55
C ARG A 72 -7.22 25.22 -1.16
N ILE A 73 -7.88 24.18 -1.66
CA ILE A 73 -9.27 23.89 -1.33
C ILE A 73 -9.32 23.42 0.12
N TYR A 74 -10.17 24.07 0.91
CA TYR A 74 -10.38 23.72 2.31
C TYR A 74 -11.50 22.68 2.43
N ARG A 75 -11.12 21.42 2.68
CA ARG A 75 -12.00 20.27 2.88
C ARG A 75 -11.37 19.38 3.95
N PRO A 76 -11.55 19.69 5.24
CA PRO A 76 -10.77 19.08 6.31
C PRO A 76 -10.97 17.56 6.36
N VAL A 77 -9.91 16.85 6.71
CA VAL A 77 -9.90 15.40 6.91
C VAL A 77 -9.13 15.05 8.19
N CYS A 78 -9.57 14.03 8.89
CA CYS A 78 -8.84 13.46 10.02
C CYS A 78 -7.86 12.41 9.49
N GLY A 79 -6.57 12.59 9.77
CA GLY A 79 -5.53 11.63 9.44
C GLY A 79 -5.46 10.49 10.45
N CYS A 80 -4.82 9.40 10.04
CA CYS A 80 -4.58 8.23 10.90
C CYS A 80 -3.59 8.46 12.05
N ASP A 81 -2.98 9.64 12.08
CA ASP A 81 -2.11 10.15 13.14
C ASP A 81 -2.86 11.07 14.12
N ASP A 82 -4.20 11.04 14.08
CA ASP A 82 -5.10 11.87 14.91
C ASP A 82 -4.90 13.38 14.70
N ARG A 83 -4.47 13.79 13.50
CA ARG A 83 -4.32 15.20 13.12
C ARG A 83 -5.28 15.59 12.02
N THR A 84 -5.87 16.78 12.16
CA THR A 84 -6.67 17.37 11.09
C THR A 84 -5.78 18.00 10.03
N TYR A 85 -6.04 17.65 8.77
CA TYR A 85 -5.39 18.25 7.60
C TYR A 85 -6.38 19.10 6.81
N SER A 86 -5.91 20.20 6.22
CA SER A 86 -6.76 21.14 5.46
C SER A 86 -7.47 20.49 4.27
N ASN A 87 -6.87 19.44 3.69
CA ASN A 87 -7.50 18.58 2.69
C ASN A 87 -6.79 17.21 2.58
N ALA A 88 -7.45 16.28 1.88
CA ALA A 88 -6.96 14.94 1.59
C ALA A 88 -5.58 14.92 0.91
N CYS A 89 -5.31 15.85 -0.01
CA CYS A 89 -4.01 15.94 -0.66
C CYS A 89 -2.90 16.28 0.34
N VAL A 90 -3.13 17.27 1.22
CA VAL A 90 -2.14 17.65 2.24
C VAL A 90 -1.88 16.49 3.20
N CYS A 91 -2.92 15.74 3.59
CA CYS A 91 -2.79 14.51 4.39
C CYS A 91 -1.90 13.48 3.68
N ASN A 92 -2.24 13.13 2.43
CA ASN A 92 -1.49 12.15 1.65
C ASN A 92 -0.04 12.62 1.39
N SER A 93 0.19 13.91 1.18
CA SER A 93 1.54 14.48 0.95
C SER A 93 2.49 14.29 2.13
N LYS A 94 1.93 14.12 3.33
CA LYS A 94 2.65 13.81 4.57
C LYS A 94 2.86 12.31 4.77
N GLY A 95 2.40 11.48 3.83
CA GLY A 95 2.45 10.02 3.93
C GLY A 95 1.46 9.45 4.95
N VAL A 96 0.37 10.18 5.21
CA VAL A 96 -0.65 9.82 6.20
C VAL A 96 -1.94 9.43 5.48
N ASN A 97 -2.49 8.27 5.84
CA ASN A 97 -3.80 7.83 5.35
C ASN A 97 -4.93 8.61 6.04
N ILE A 98 -6.12 8.59 5.44
CA ILE A 98 -7.28 9.32 5.93
C ILE A 98 -8.13 8.38 6.79
N ALA A 99 -8.45 8.81 8.01
CA ALA A 99 -9.39 8.13 8.89
C ALA A 99 -10.82 8.40 8.46
N PHE A 100 -11.20 9.66 8.38
CA PHE A 100 -12.55 10.06 7.98
C PHE A 100 -12.55 11.51 7.53
N GLY A 101 -13.59 11.90 6.79
CA GLY A 101 -13.80 13.29 6.40
C GLY A 101 -14.26 14.13 7.58
N GLY A 102 -13.73 15.35 7.70
CA GLY A 102 -14.01 16.26 8.81
C GLY A 102 -12.78 16.51 9.70
N TYR A 103 -13.02 17.11 10.85
CA TYR A 103 -12.00 17.29 11.89
C TYR A 103 -11.88 16.01 12.71
N CYS A 104 -10.66 15.72 13.20
CA CYS A 104 -10.50 14.95 14.42
C CYS A 104 -11.03 15.82 15.59
#